data_AF-A0A3B8XKV9-F1
#
_entry.id   AF-A0A3B8XKV9-F1
#
_cell.length_a   1.000
_cell.length_b   1.000
_cell.length_c   1.000
_cell.angle_alpha   90.00
_cell.angle_beta   90.00
_cell.angle_gamma   90.00
#
_symmetry.space_group_name_H-M   'P 1'
#
loop_
_entity.id
_entity.type
_entity.pdbx_description
1 polymer ?
#
loop_
_entity_poly.entity_id
_entity_poly.type
_entity_poly.pdbx_seq_one_letter_code
_entity_poly.pdbx_strand_id
1 'polypeptide(L)'
;MRFELTEEQQAFQDVARNFAAAELAPHAADWDRDSFFPVDKLRKAAELGFAGIYVREDVGGSALSRIDAALIFEALSEGCTSTAAFLSIHNMASWMIDSFGT
;
A
#
# COMPACT_ATOMS: atom_id res chain seq x y z
N MET A 1 -18.37 -0.32 22.03
CA MET A 1 -17.63 -0.44 20.75
C MET A 1 -16.22 0.06 21.00
N ARG A 2 -15.21 -0.58 20.42
CA ARG A 2 -13.79 -0.18 20.52
C ARG A 2 -13.39 0.37 19.15
N PHE A 3 -12.90 1.60 19.10
CA PHE A 3 -12.56 2.31 17.85
C PHE A 3 -11.07 2.68 17.78
N GLU A 4 -10.35 2.44 18.87
CA GLU A 4 -8.92 2.67 18.97
C GLU A 4 -8.18 1.62 18.14
N LEU A 5 -7.19 2.08 17.37
CA LEU A 5 -6.27 1.21 16.65
C LEU A 5 -5.44 0.37 17.63
N THR A 6 -5.06 -0.82 17.20
CA THR A 6 -4.02 -1.59 17.91
C THR A 6 -2.66 -0.91 17.73
N GLU A 7 -1.70 -1.25 18.58
CA GLU A 7 -0.31 -0.76 18.44
C GLU A 7 0.29 -1.16 17.09
N GLU A 8 -0.03 -2.37 16.63
CA GLU A 8 0.39 -2.88 15.32
C GLU A 8 -0.24 -2.09 14.17
N GLN A 9 -1.54 -1.79 14.24
CA GLN A 9 -2.23 -0.94 13.26
C GLN A 9 -1.66 0.47 13.21
N GLN A 10 -1.33 1.05 14.37
CA GLN A 10 -0.67 2.34 14.45
C GLN A 10 0.71 2.28 13.77
N ALA A 11 1.48 1.23 14.02
CA ALA A 11 2.77 1.03 13.38
C ALA A 11 2.67 0.91 11.85
N PHE A 12 1.70 0.16 11.32
CA PHE A 12 1.47 0.09 9.87
C PHE A 12 1.12 1.45 9.28
N GLN A 13 0.23 2.20 9.94
CA GLN A 13 -0.15 3.54 9.50
C GLN A 13 1.07 4.48 9.50
N ASP A 14 1.90 4.43 10.54
CA ASP A 14 3.06 5.30 10.66
C ASP A 14 4.14 4.99 9.62
N VAL A 15 4.41 3.70 9.35
CA VAL A 15 5.34 3.29 8.28
C VAL A 15 4.83 3.75 6.92
N ALA A 16 3.54 3.53 6.63
CA ALA A 16 2.92 3.95 5.37
C ALA A 16 2.96 5.48 5.20
N ARG A 17 2.63 6.24 6.25
CA ARG A 17 2.64 7.71 6.25
C ARG A 17 4.06 8.26 6.03
N ASN A 18 5.05 7.69 6.72
CA ASN A 18 6.45 8.09 6.56
C ASN A 18 6.95 7.81 5.13
N PHE A 19 6.61 6.64 4.57
CA PHE A 19 6.92 6.32 3.18
C PHE A 19 6.23 7.28 2.21
N ALA A 20 4.95 7.58 2.41
CA ALA A 20 4.19 8.51 1.59
C ALA A 20 4.83 9.90 1.56
N ALA A 21 5.19 10.43 2.74
CA ALA A 21 5.82 11.74 2.88
C ALA A 21 7.23 11.81 2.26
N ALA A 22 8.02 10.74 2.38
CA ALA A 22 9.41 10.73 1.93
C ALA A 22 9.59 10.33 0.45
N GLU A 23 8.78 9.40 -0.04
CA GLU A 23 9.03 8.73 -1.34
C GLU A 23 7.95 9.02 -2.39
N LEU A 24 6.75 9.47 -1.99
CA LEU A 24 5.65 9.78 -2.91
C LEU A 24 5.40 11.28 -3.04
N ALA A 25 5.12 11.96 -1.92
CA ALA A 25 4.72 13.37 -1.88
C ALA A 25 5.66 14.33 -2.62
N PRO A 26 7.00 14.21 -2.52
CA PRO A 26 7.92 15.14 -3.19
C PRO A 26 7.87 15.06 -4.72
N HIS A 27 7.33 13.97 -5.27
CA HIS A 27 7.35 13.70 -6.71
C HIS A 27 5.96 13.65 -7.35
N ALA A 28 4.89 13.61 -6.54
CA ALA A 28 3.53 13.37 -7.00
C ALA A 28 3.07 14.35 -8.10
N ALA A 29 3.37 15.65 -7.95
CA ALA A 29 2.99 16.68 -8.93
C ALA A 29 3.73 16.53 -10.27
N ASP A 30 5.01 16.15 -10.24
CA ASP A 30 5.79 15.91 -11.45
C ASP A 30 5.30 14.66 -12.19
N TRP A 31 5.00 13.59 -11.44
CA TRP A 31 4.47 12.37 -12.03
C TRP A 31 3.11 12.56 -12.68
N ASP A 32 2.24 13.34 -12.06
CA ASP A 32 0.93 13.69 -12.62
C ASP A 32 1.07 14.47 -13.92
N ARG A 33 1.85 15.56 -13.91
CA ARG A 33 2.09 16.40 -15.09
C ARG A 33 2.67 15.60 -16.26
N ASP A 34 3.65 14.76 -15.98
CA ASP A 34 4.41 14.05 -17.02
C ASP A 34 3.83 12.66 -17.33
N SER A 35 2.72 12.28 -16.70
CA SER A 35 2.12 10.92 -16.77
C SER A 35 3.15 9.82 -16.51
N PHE A 36 4.05 10.07 -15.56
CA PHE A 36 5.16 9.17 -15.25
C PHE A 36 4.69 8.03 -14.34
N PHE A 37 5.08 6.80 -14.67
CA PHE A 37 4.75 5.61 -13.87
C PHE A 37 5.93 5.25 -12.94
N PRO A 38 5.82 5.44 -11.61
CA PRO A 38 6.96 5.39 -10.70
C PRO A 38 7.32 3.97 -10.24
N VAL A 39 7.75 3.12 -11.18
CA VAL A 39 8.10 1.70 -10.92
C VAL A 39 9.07 1.52 -9.75
N ASP A 40 10.11 2.35 -9.66
CA ASP A 40 11.12 2.24 -8.59
C ASP A 40 10.50 2.48 -7.20
N LYS A 41 9.55 3.42 -7.10
CA LYS A 41 8.87 3.72 -5.83
C LYS A 41 7.85 2.64 -5.49
N LEU A 42 7.17 2.09 -6.50
CA LEU A 42 6.29 0.94 -6.32
C LEU A 42 7.06 -0.30 -5.81
N ARG A 43 8.27 -0.53 -6.29
CA ARG A 43 9.15 -1.60 -5.78
C ARG A 43 9.57 -1.36 -4.35
N LYS A 44 9.95 -0.13 -3.99
CA LYS A 44 10.23 0.22 -2.57
C LYS A 44 9.00 0.02 -1.67
N ALA A 45 7.80 0.35 -2.15
CA ALA A 45 6.57 0.08 -1.41
C ALA A 45 6.34 -1.44 -1.24
N ALA A 46 6.69 -2.24 -2.25
CA ALA A 46 6.61 -3.70 -2.18
C ALA A 46 7.59 -4.29 -1.15
N GLU A 47 8.80 -3.73 -1.01
CA GLU A 47 9.77 -4.13 0.02
C GLU A 47 9.24 -3.92 1.45
N LEU A 48 8.28 -3.00 1.63
CA LEU A 48 7.57 -2.76 2.90
C LEU A 48 6.32 -3.64 3.07
N GLY A 49 6.01 -4.52 2.11
CA GLY A 49 4.81 -5.38 2.10
C GLY A 49 3.57 -4.73 1.48
N PHE A 50 3.62 -3.49 1.01
CA PHE A 50 2.43 -2.76 0.56
C PHE A 50 1.90 -3.17 -0.82
N ALA A 51 2.61 -4.05 -1.54
CA ALA A 51 2.16 -4.62 -2.81
C ALA A 51 1.38 -5.95 -2.66
N GLY A 52 1.34 -6.54 -1.46
CA GLY A 52 0.68 -7.82 -1.19
C GLY A 52 0.06 -7.86 0.21
N ILE A 53 -0.57 -6.76 0.63
CA ILE A 53 -1.05 -6.51 1.99
C ILE A 53 -1.93 -7.65 2.49
N TYR A 54 -2.95 -8.03 1.72
CA TYR A 54 -3.94 -9.05 2.08
C TYR A 54 -3.83 -10.32 1.21
N VAL A 55 -2.62 -10.59 0.73
CA VAL A 55 -2.23 -11.84 0.06
C VAL A 55 -1.58 -12.76 1.10
N ARG A 56 -1.74 -14.07 1.00
CA ARG A 56 -1.16 -15.03 1.96
C ARG A 56 0.38 -15.02 1.96
N GLU A 57 0.97 -15.31 3.11
CA GLU A 57 2.43 -15.32 3.31
C GLU A 57 3.14 -16.44 2.54
N ASP A 58 2.49 -17.57 2.29
CA ASP A 58 3.06 -18.73 1.57
C ASP A 58 3.44 -18.42 0.12
N VAL A 59 2.86 -17.35 -0.44
CA VAL A 59 3.16 -16.82 -1.78
C VAL A 59 3.82 -15.43 -1.73
N GLY A 60 4.32 -15.02 -0.56
CA GLY A 60 5.08 -13.77 -0.38
C GLY A 60 4.24 -12.53 -0.07
N GLY A 61 2.96 -12.68 0.28
CA GLY A 61 2.11 -11.60 0.80
C GLY A 61 2.35 -11.33 2.29
N SER A 62 1.66 -10.32 2.83
CA SER A 62 1.76 -9.91 4.24
C SER A 62 0.64 -10.45 5.14
N ALA A 63 -0.35 -11.15 4.56
CA ALA A 63 -1.51 -11.72 5.25
C ALA A 63 -2.24 -10.79 6.24
N LEU A 64 -2.22 -9.48 5.99
CA LEU A 64 -2.86 -8.47 6.81
C LEU A 64 -4.37 -8.39 6.54
N SER A 65 -5.09 -7.82 7.51
CA SER A 65 -6.54 -7.71 7.43
C SER A 65 -6.99 -6.58 6.50
N ARG A 66 -8.31 -6.52 6.24
CA ARG A 66 -8.92 -5.43 5.46
C ARG A 66 -8.85 -4.07 6.17
N ILE A 67 -8.83 -4.04 7.51
CA ILE A 67 -8.68 -2.79 8.27
C ILE A 67 -7.25 -2.29 8.15
N ASP A 68 -6.26 -3.17 8.27
CA ASP A 68 -4.84 -2.80 8.12
C ASP A 68 -4.59 -2.26 6.71
N ALA A 69 -5.16 -2.90 5.69
CA ALA A 69 -5.10 -2.41 4.31
C ALA A 69 -5.73 -1.02 4.15
N ALA A 70 -6.88 -0.77 4.77
CA ALA A 70 -7.52 0.54 4.72
C ALA A 70 -6.63 1.64 5.33
N LEU A 71 -6.02 1.37 6.49
CA LEU A 71 -5.11 2.30 7.18
C LEU A 71 -3.85 2.58 6.36
N ILE A 72 -3.27 1.54 5.74
CA ILE A 72 -2.09 1.67 4.88
C ILE A 72 -2.44 2.50 3.63
N PHE A 73 -3.53 2.18 2.93
CA PHE A 73 -3.91 2.92 1.72
C PHE A 73 -4.32 4.37 2.01
N GLU A 74 -4.99 4.62 3.14
CA GLU A 74 -5.30 5.98 3.59
C GLU A 74 -4.01 6.79 3.78
N ALA A 75 -3.05 6.27 4.54
CA ALA A 75 -1.77 6.92 4.77
C ALA A 75 -0.94 7.11 3.49
N LEU A 76 -0.90 6.12 2.59
CA LEU A 76 -0.23 6.26 1.28
C LEU A 76 -0.88 7.34 0.41
N SER A 77 -2.20 7.50 0.51
CA SER A 77 -2.96 8.47 -0.27
C SER A 77 -2.67 9.92 0.13
N GLU A 78 -2.17 10.16 1.35
CA GLU A 78 -1.67 11.47 1.78
C GLU A 78 -0.48 11.95 0.93
N GLY A 79 0.33 11.02 0.38
CA GLY A 79 1.48 11.34 -0.47
C GLY A 79 1.14 11.42 -1.96
N CYS A 80 0.47 10.39 -2.49
CA CYS A 80 0.02 10.38 -3.88
C CYS A 80 -1.17 9.42 -4.06
N THR A 81 -2.39 9.97 -4.13
CA THR A 81 -3.62 9.19 -4.28
C THR A 81 -3.61 8.30 -5.53
N SER A 82 -3.10 8.79 -6.67
CA SER A 82 -3.03 8.00 -7.91
C SER A 82 -2.15 6.75 -7.76
N THR A 83 -0.97 6.90 -7.14
CA THR A 83 -0.05 5.78 -6.89
C THR A 83 -0.63 4.80 -5.86
N ALA A 84 -1.26 5.31 -4.80
CA ALA A 84 -1.94 4.47 -3.80
C ALA A 84 -3.11 3.68 -4.40
N ALA A 85 -3.89 4.30 -5.29
CA ALA A 85 -4.98 3.65 -6.00
C ALA A 85 -4.46 2.53 -6.92
N PHE A 86 -3.34 2.77 -7.63
CA PHE A 86 -2.69 1.72 -8.40
C PHE A 86 -2.26 0.54 -7.51
N LEU A 87 -1.62 0.80 -6.37
CA LEU A 87 -1.25 -0.26 -5.42
C LEU A 87 -2.47 -1.04 -4.92
N SER A 88 -3.59 -0.38 -4.68
CA SER A 88 -4.85 -1.04 -4.31
C SER A 88 -5.36 -1.98 -5.41
N ILE A 89 -5.34 -1.55 -6.68
CA ILE A 89 -5.71 -2.39 -7.83
C ILE A 89 -4.74 -3.56 -7.98
N HIS A 90 -3.44 -3.32 -7.82
CA HIS A 90 -2.43 -4.38 -7.87
C HIS A 90 -2.68 -5.44 -6.78
N ASN A 91 -2.92 -5.01 -5.53
CA ASN A 91 -3.28 -5.91 -4.43
C ASN A 91 -4.57 -6.70 -4.75
N MET A 92 -5.58 -6.07 -5.36
CA MET A 92 -6.82 -6.74 -5.75
C MET A 92 -6.56 -7.85 -6.77
N ALA A 93 -5.76 -7.57 -7.82
CA ALA A 93 -5.42 -8.55 -8.84
C ALA A 93 -4.64 -9.73 -8.25
N SER A 94 -3.63 -9.46 -7.42
CA SER A 94 -2.85 -10.50 -6.73
C SER A 94 -3.72 -11.34 -5.80
N TRP A 95 -4.61 -10.70 -5.03
CA TRP A 95 -5.55 -11.39 -4.14
C TRP A 95 -6.54 -12.30 -4.89
N MET A 96 -6.99 -11.90 -6.09
CA MET A 96 -7.86 -12.76 -6.91
C MET A 96 -7.14 -14.06 -7.29
N ILE A 97 -5.87 -13.97 -7.72
CA ILE A 97 -5.07 -15.15 -8.05
C ILE A 97 -4.80 -15.98 -6.79
N ASP A 98 -4.39 -15.35 -5.69
CA ASP A 98 -4.14 -16.04 -4.42
C ASP A 98 -5.40 -16.76 -3.88
N SER A 99 -6.58 -16.17 -4.07
CA SER A 99 -7.83 -16.73 -3.56
C SER A 99 -8.44 -17.82 -4.44
N PHE A 100 -8.24 -17.74 -5.76
CA PHE A 100 -8.98 -18.57 -6.73
C PHE A 100 -8.10 -19.34 -7.71
N GLY A 101 -6.79 -19.10 -7.72
CA GLY A 101 -5.81 -19.79 -8.57
C GLY A 101 -5.52 -21.21 -8.09
N THR A 102 -4.93 -22.01 -8.99
CA THR A 102 -4.54 -23.43 -8.77
C THR A 102 -3.05 -23.61 -8.61
#